data_AF-A0AAW9HYY0-F1
#
_entry.id   AF-A0AAW9HYY0-F1
#
_cell.length_a   1.000
_cell.length_b   1.000
_cell.length_c   1.000
_cell.angle_alpha   90.00
_cell.angle_beta   90.00
_cell.angle_gamma   90.00
#
_symmetry.space_group_name_H-M   'P 1'
#
loop_
_entity.id
_entity.type
_entity.pdbx_description
1 polymer ?
#
loop_
_entity_poly.entity_id
_entity_poly.type
_entity_poly.pdbx_seq_one_letter_code
_entity_poly.pdbx_strand_id
1 'polypeptide(L)'
;MTAQPPVPNANIPSPAVPGVKKNMALTALCLTIVASLLIILGFFLAGKAGAVALSNLDLAAAEAADTKRLIFLALASILNLVAFILGLIALIKSRPKTMPLIIFLVVIFLPAIATAIGTAIQNSMLHL
;
A
#
# COMPACT_ATOMS: atom_id res chain seq x y z
N MET A 1 42.37 44.92 -0.75
CA MET A 1 41.15 44.46 -0.07
C MET A 1 40.98 42.98 -0.42
N THR A 2 41.14 42.08 0.55
CA THR A 2 41.08 40.63 0.35
C THR A 2 39.62 40.19 0.19
N ALA A 3 39.27 39.68 -0.99
CA ALA A 3 37.94 39.11 -1.26
C ALA A 3 37.85 37.73 -0.60
N GLN A 4 37.31 37.67 0.61
CA GLN A 4 36.98 36.42 1.28
C GLN A 4 35.67 35.87 0.67
N PRO A 5 35.62 34.62 0.20
CA PRO A 5 34.38 34.04 -0.30
C PRO A 5 33.34 33.94 0.84
N PRO A 6 32.03 34.10 0.55
CA PRO A 6 31.01 34.13 1.58
C PRO A 6 30.97 32.78 2.31
N VAL A 7 31.17 32.80 3.62
CA VAL A 7 31.01 31.62 4.47
C VAL A 7 29.54 31.19 4.41
N PRO A 8 29.21 29.93 4.03
CA PRO A 8 27.83 29.47 4.00
C PRO A 8 27.25 29.53 5.43
N ASN A 9 26.33 30.46 5.65
CA ASN A 9 25.62 30.56 6.92
C ASN A 9 24.74 29.31 7.08
N ALA A 10 25.12 28.42 8.01
CA ALA A 10 24.44 27.15 8.30
C ALA A 10 23.00 27.32 8.84
N ASN A 11 22.53 28.56 9.01
CA ASN A 11 21.23 28.90 9.57
C ASN A 11 20.18 29.35 8.54
N ILE A 12 20.45 29.25 7.23
CA ILE A 12 19.42 29.53 6.22
C ILE A 12 18.57 28.25 6.07
N PRO A 13 17.25 28.29 6.36
CA PRO A 13 16.39 27.15 6.10
C PRO A 13 16.44 26.88 4.59
N SER A 14 16.99 25.73 4.21
CA SER A 14 17.02 25.28 2.82
C SER A 14 15.60 25.39 2.25
N PRO A 15 15.40 26.05 1.09
CA PRO A 15 14.09 26.20 0.51
C PRO A 15 13.48 24.82 0.34
N ALA A 16 12.31 24.60 0.94
CA ALA A 16 11.59 23.34 0.83
C ALA A 16 11.37 23.03 -0.65
N VAL A 17 12.18 22.13 -1.21
CA VAL A 17 12.16 21.75 -2.62
C VAL A 17 10.72 21.38 -3.01
N PRO A 18 10.05 22.15 -3.88
CA PRO A 18 8.61 22.00 -4.14
C PRO A 18 8.22 20.63 -4.70
N GLY A 19 9.17 19.87 -5.27
CA GLY A 19 8.93 18.56 -5.88
C GLY A 19 8.85 17.38 -4.91
N VAL A 20 9.53 17.44 -3.76
CA VAL A 20 9.65 16.26 -2.87
C VAL A 20 8.30 15.87 -2.28
N LYS A 21 7.44 16.87 -1.98
CA LYS A 21 6.13 16.63 -1.34
C LYS A 21 5.11 15.98 -2.28
N LYS A 22 5.06 16.42 -3.53
CA LYS A 22 4.17 15.84 -4.56
C LYS A 22 4.58 14.41 -4.89
N ASN A 23 5.89 14.18 -4.99
CA ASN A 23 6.44 12.87 -5.29
C ASN A 23 6.19 11.89 -4.13
N MET A 24 6.35 12.31 -2.87
CA MET A 24 6.04 11.44 -1.72
C MET A 24 4.58 10.98 -1.68
N ALA A 25 3.64 11.90 -1.91
CA ALA A 25 2.22 11.56 -1.93
C ALA A 25 1.88 10.64 -3.12
N LEU A 26 2.49 10.88 -4.29
CA LEU A 26 2.32 10.02 -5.46
C LEU A 26 2.89 8.62 -5.22
N THR A 27 4.07 8.52 -4.59
CA THR A 27 4.68 7.24 -4.22
C THR A 27 3.80 6.47 -3.24
N ALA A 28 3.22 7.15 -2.23
CA ALA A 28 2.27 6.54 -1.31
C ALA A 28 1.06 5.96 -2.06
N LEU A 29 0.48 6.73 -2.99
CA LEU A 29 -0.63 6.27 -3.82
C LEU A 29 -0.26 5.03 -4.64
N CYS A 30 0.89 5.05 -5.32
CA CYS A 30 1.34 3.91 -6.12
C CYS A 30 1.56 2.66 -5.25
N LEU A 31 2.16 2.80 -4.08
CA LEU A 31 2.36 1.69 -3.15
C LEU A 31 1.02 1.11 -2.65
N THR A 32 0.04 1.94 -2.33
CA THR A 32 -1.30 1.48 -1.94
C THR A 32 -2.00 0.74 -3.09
N ILE A 33 -1.87 1.21 -4.33
CA ILE A 33 -2.43 0.51 -5.50
C ILE A 33 -1.79 -0.87 -5.63
N VAL A 34 -0.45 -0.95 -5.58
CA VAL A 34 0.27 -2.23 -5.66
C VAL A 34 -0.13 -3.16 -4.51
N ALA A 35 -0.21 -2.65 -3.28
CA ALA A 35 -0.67 -3.43 -2.13
C ALA A 35 -2.10 -3.95 -2.34
N SER A 36 -3.00 -3.12 -2.86
CA SER A 36 -4.39 -3.51 -3.15
C SER A 36 -4.49 -4.59 -4.23
N LEU A 37 -3.67 -4.51 -5.28
CA LEU A 37 -3.57 -5.56 -6.30
C LEU A 37 -3.03 -6.87 -5.73
N LEU A 38 -2.03 -6.82 -4.84
CA LEU A 38 -1.49 -7.99 -4.15
C LEU A 38 -2.52 -8.66 -3.25
N ILE A 39 -3.38 -7.89 -2.57
CA ILE A 39 -4.51 -8.43 -1.79
C ILE A 39 -5.42 -9.23 -2.72
N ILE A 40 -5.92 -8.61 -3.80
CA ILE A 40 -6.85 -9.27 -4.74
C ILE A 40 -6.23 -10.54 -5.34
N LEU A 41 -4.95 -10.48 -5.76
CA LEU A 41 -4.24 -11.64 -6.28
C LEU A 41 -4.11 -12.75 -5.24
N GLY A 42 -3.78 -12.42 -3.98
CA GLY A 42 -3.70 -13.38 -2.89
C GLY A 42 -5.01 -14.13 -2.67
N PHE A 43 -6.13 -13.40 -2.65
CA PHE A 43 -7.48 -13.99 -2.56
C PHE A 43 -7.83 -14.84 -3.78
N PHE A 44 -7.50 -14.40 -4.99
CA PHE A 44 -7.79 -15.14 -6.23
C PHE A 44 -7.02 -16.47 -6.30
N LEU A 45 -5.72 -16.45 -6.02
CA LEU A 45 -4.87 -17.64 -6.01
C LEU A 45 -5.30 -18.64 -4.94
N ALA A 46 -5.61 -18.15 -3.73
CA ALA A 46 -6.08 -18.99 -2.64
C ALA A 46 -7.48 -19.54 -2.88
N GLY A 47 -8.40 -18.75 -3.44
CA GLY A 47 -9.74 -19.21 -3.79
C GLY A 47 -9.73 -20.33 -4.82
N LYS A 48 -8.93 -20.19 -5.90
CA LYS A 48 -8.81 -21.22 -6.92
C LYS A 48 -8.18 -22.50 -6.40
N ALA A 49 -7.07 -22.41 -5.68
CA ALA A 49 -6.39 -23.58 -5.13
C ALA A 49 -7.20 -24.26 -4.02
N GLY A 50 -7.86 -23.46 -3.18
CA GLY A 50 -8.72 -23.93 -2.10
C GLY A 50 -9.96 -24.65 -2.60
N ALA A 51 -10.66 -24.11 -3.61
CA ALA A 51 -11.84 -24.76 -4.19
C ALA A 51 -11.51 -26.15 -4.77
N VAL A 52 -10.40 -26.26 -5.50
CA VAL A 52 -9.92 -27.55 -6.05
C VAL A 52 -9.49 -28.52 -4.95
N ALA A 53 -8.86 -28.05 -3.88
CA ALA A 53 -8.49 -28.91 -2.75
C ALA A 53 -9.71 -29.45 -2.00
N LEU A 54 -10.69 -28.57 -1.73
CA LEU A 54 -11.97 -28.91 -1.09
C LEU A 54 -12.77 -29.92 -1.91
N SER A 55 -12.82 -29.77 -3.23
CA SER A 55 -13.51 -30.74 -4.11
C SER A 55 -12.86 -32.13 -4.09
N ASN A 56 -11.56 -32.22 -3.74
CA ASN A 56 -10.83 -33.49 -3.65
C ASN A 56 -10.69 -34.00 -2.20
N LEU A 57 -11.34 -33.36 -1.21
CA LEU A 57 -11.22 -33.65 0.22
C LEU A 57 -9.77 -33.61 0.75
N ASP A 58 -8.90 -32.85 0.09
CA ASP A 58 -7.50 -32.68 0.49
C ASP A 58 -7.36 -31.47 1.42
N LEU A 59 -7.46 -31.73 2.73
CA LEU A 59 -7.33 -30.69 3.74
C LEU A 59 -5.94 -30.03 3.74
N ALA A 60 -4.88 -30.79 3.46
CA ALA A 60 -3.51 -30.26 3.48
C ALA A 60 -3.30 -29.26 2.33
N ALA A 61 -3.84 -29.56 1.15
CA ALA A 61 -3.82 -28.63 0.03
C ALA A 61 -4.69 -27.38 0.28
N ALA A 62 -5.82 -27.52 0.99
CA ALA A 62 -6.66 -26.39 1.37
C ALA A 62 -5.96 -25.45 2.37
N GLU A 63 -5.30 -26.00 3.40
CA GLU A 63 -4.47 -25.23 4.33
C GLU A 63 -3.30 -24.53 3.64
N ALA A 64 -2.65 -25.21 2.68
CA ALA A 64 -1.58 -24.62 1.89
C ALA A 64 -2.07 -23.44 1.02
N ALA A 65 -3.29 -23.52 0.48
CA ALA A 65 -3.91 -22.43 -0.26
C ALA A 65 -4.20 -21.22 0.64
N ASP A 66 -4.72 -21.44 1.85
CA ASP A 66 -4.98 -20.35 2.80
C ASP A 66 -3.68 -19.73 3.33
N THR A 67 -2.64 -20.53 3.53
CA THR A 67 -1.31 -20.05 3.89
C THR A 67 -0.75 -19.10 2.83
N LYS A 68 -0.95 -19.41 1.53
CA LYS A 68 -0.56 -18.51 0.44
C LYS A 68 -1.30 -17.18 0.52
N ARG A 69 -2.60 -17.20 0.83
CA ARG A 69 -3.39 -15.97 1.05
C ARG A 69 -2.78 -15.10 2.13
N LEU A 70 -2.45 -15.71 3.28
CA LEU A 70 -1.88 -15.00 4.43
C LEU A 70 -0.53 -14.38 4.10
N ILE A 71 0.33 -15.06 3.33
CA ILE A 71 1.61 -14.51 2.88
C ILE A 71 1.42 -13.26 2.00
N PHE A 72 0.52 -13.33 1.01
CA PHE A 72 0.21 -12.17 0.16
C PHE A 72 -0.39 -11.02 0.96
N LEU A 73 -1.27 -11.32 1.93
CA LEU A 73 -1.89 -10.33 2.80
C LEU A 73 -0.84 -9.66 3.71
N ALA A 74 0.11 -10.43 4.25
CA ALA A 74 1.20 -9.91 5.06
C ALA A 74 2.12 -8.98 4.26
N LEU A 75 2.51 -9.38 3.05
CA LEU A 75 3.33 -8.54 2.16
C LEU A 75 2.60 -7.25 1.77
N ALA A 76 1.31 -7.34 1.42
CA ALA A 76 0.50 -6.18 1.11
C ALA A 76 0.33 -5.25 2.32
N SER A 77 0.17 -5.80 3.53
CA SER A 77 0.09 -5.03 4.77
C SER A 77 1.37 -4.21 5.03
N ILE A 78 2.54 -4.83 4.85
CA ILE A 78 3.83 -4.13 5.00
C ILE A 78 3.96 -2.99 3.98
N LEU A 79 3.62 -3.25 2.71
CA LEU A 79 3.63 -2.22 1.68
C LEU A 79 2.66 -1.08 1.99
N ASN A 80 1.47 -1.40 2.48
CA ASN A 80 0.49 -0.40 2.87
C ASN A 80 0.92 0.40 4.11
N LEU A 81 1.63 -0.22 5.05
CA LEU A 81 2.23 0.47 6.20
C LEU A 81 3.26 1.52 5.74
N VAL A 82 4.13 1.17 4.78
CA VAL A 82 5.08 2.14 4.21
C VAL A 82 4.33 3.27 3.50
N ALA A 83 3.30 2.95 2.71
CA ALA A 83 2.45 3.95 2.06
C ALA A 83 1.77 4.89 3.07
N PHE A 84 1.30 4.32 4.19
CA PHE A 84 0.65 5.07 5.27
C PHE A 84 1.62 6.05 5.94
N ILE A 85 2.84 5.61 6.26
CA ILE A 85 3.88 6.49 6.82
C ILE A 85 4.21 7.63 5.86
N LEU A 86 4.40 7.33 4.57
CA LEU A 86 4.65 8.36 3.55
C LEU A 86 3.48 9.34 3.40
N GLY A 87 2.24 8.83 3.45
CA GLY A 87 1.01 9.62 3.48
C GLY A 87 0.95 10.56 4.68
N LEU A 88 1.24 10.07 5.89
CA LEU A 88 1.29 10.88 7.11
C LEU A 88 2.35 11.99 7.02
N ILE A 89 3.56 11.67 6.57
CA ILE A 89 4.62 12.67 6.42
C ILE A 89 4.23 13.74 5.40
N ALA A 90 3.62 13.34 4.28
CA ALA A 90 3.11 14.28 3.30
C ALA A 90 2.04 15.21 3.88
N LEU A 91 1.15 14.67 4.73
CA LEU A 91 0.05 15.40 5.35
C LEU A 91 0.55 16.40 6.41
N ILE A 92 1.48 16.00 7.29
CA ILE A 92 2.06 16.89 8.32
C ILE A 92 2.93 17.99 7.70
N LYS A 93 3.72 17.66 6.67
CA LYS A 93 4.67 18.62 6.05
C LYS A 93 3.99 19.60 5.08
N SER A 94 2.76 19.33 4.67
CA SER A 94 1.93 20.27 3.91
C SER A 94 0.96 20.94 4.87
N ARG A 95 0.85 22.28 4.88
CA ARG A 95 -0.41 22.87 5.40
C ARG A 95 -1.54 22.20 4.62
N PRO A 96 -2.58 21.65 5.28
CA PRO A 96 -3.47 20.65 4.67
C PRO A 96 -4.09 21.22 3.40
N LYS A 97 -3.55 20.80 2.25
CA LYS A 97 -4.13 21.03 0.94
C LYS A 97 -4.98 19.82 0.62
N THR A 98 -6.02 20.02 -0.18
CA THR A 98 -7.00 18.98 -0.53
C THR A 98 -6.35 17.71 -1.10
N MET A 99 -5.23 17.84 -1.82
CA MET A 99 -4.57 16.72 -2.51
C MET A 99 -3.90 15.68 -1.59
N PRO A 100 -2.97 16.02 -0.67
CA PRO A 100 -2.43 15.05 0.31
C PRO A 100 -3.51 14.39 1.19
N LEU A 101 -4.57 15.14 1.53
CA LEU A 101 -5.70 14.61 2.30
C LEU A 101 -6.45 13.51 1.53
N ILE A 102 -6.77 13.74 0.26
CA ILE A 102 -7.42 12.73 -0.60
C ILE A 102 -6.55 11.48 -0.72
N ILE A 103 -5.25 11.64 -0.97
CA ILE A 103 -4.34 10.50 -1.09
C ILE A 103 -4.28 9.71 0.22
N PHE A 104 -4.22 10.39 1.36
CA PHE A 104 -4.23 9.72 2.67
C PHE A 104 -5.51 8.94 2.93
N LEU A 105 -6.67 9.48 2.55
CA LEU A 105 -7.95 8.75 2.61
C LEU A 105 -7.89 7.50 1.72
N VAL A 106 -7.35 7.61 0.50
CA VAL A 106 -7.19 6.45 -0.40
C VAL A 106 -6.27 5.39 0.22
N VAL A 107 -5.16 5.77 0.86
CA VAL A 107 -4.25 4.84 1.53
C VAL A 107 -4.95 4.03 2.63
N ILE A 108 -5.92 4.63 3.33
CA ILE A 108 -6.69 3.97 4.39
C ILE A 108 -7.79 3.08 3.81
N PHE A 109 -8.58 3.59 2.85
CA PHE A 109 -9.78 2.92 2.40
C PHE A 109 -9.57 1.92 1.25
N LEU A 110 -8.62 2.16 0.35
CA LEU A 110 -8.43 1.31 -0.83
C LEU A 110 -8.06 -0.15 -0.47
N PRO A 111 -7.18 -0.42 0.50
CA PRO A 111 -6.88 -1.79 0.92
C PRO A 111 -8.10 -2.51 1.53
N ALA A 112 -8.96 -1.79 2.25
CA ALA A 112 -10.19 -2.34 2.80
C ALA A 112 -11.17 -2.74 1.69
N ILE A 113 -11.33 -1.88 0.68
CA ILE A 113 -12.13 -2.18 -0.52
C ILE A 113 -11.56 -3.38 -1.27
N ALA A 114 -10.24 -3.44 -1.45
CA ALA A 114 -9.56 -4.57 -2.08
C ALA A 114 -9.79 -5.89 -1.34
N THR A 115 -9.80 -5.86 0.00
CA THR A 115 -10.10 -7.02 0.85
C THR A 115 -11.55 -7.47 0.69
N ALA A 116 -12.50 -6.54 0.63
CA ALA A 116 -13.90 -6.85 0.40
C ALA A 116 -14.11 -7.52 -0.97
N ILE A 117 -13.49 -6.98 -2.03
CA ILE A 117 -13.52 -7.56 -3.38
C ILE A 117 -12.87 -8.95 -3.38
N GLY A 118 -11.69 -9.11 -2.77
CA GLY A 118 -10.99 -10.39 -2.68
C GLY A 118 -11.83 -11.47 -1.99
N THR A 119 -12.48 -11.12 -0.88
CA THR A 119 -13.38 -12.03 -0.15
C THR A 119 -14.58 -12.44 -1.01
N ALA A 120 -15.19 -11.50 -1.72
CA ALA A 120 -16.32 -11.80 -2.61
C ALA A 120 -15.93 -12.76 -3.75
N ILE A 121 -14.73 -12.57 -4.33
CA ILE A 121 -14.18 -13.48 -5.36
C ILE A 121 -13.97 -14.88 -4.78
N GLN A 122 -13.33 -14.99 -3.62
CA GLN A 122 -13.06 -16.28 -2.98
C GLN A 122 -14.36 -17.03 -2.66
N ASN A 123 -15.37 -16.34 -2.12
CA ASN A 123 -16.68 -16.95 -1.85
C ASN A 123 -17.38 -17.42 -3.13
N SER A 124 -17.29 -16.65 -4.21
CA SER A 124 -17.89 -17.03 -5.50
C SER A 124 -17.25 -18.29 -6.10
N MET A 125 -15.97 -18.54 -5.82
CA MET A 125 -15.25 -19.72 -6.30
C MET A 125 -15.55 -20.99 -5.49
N LEU A 126 -15.97 -20.86 -4.23
CA LEU A 126 -16.34 -22.00 -3.39
C LEU A 126 -17.76 -22.52 -3.67
N HIS A 127 -18.58 -21.73 -4.37
CA HIS A 127 -19.96 -22.07 -4.75
C HIS A 127 -20.08 -22.63 -6.18
N LEU A 128 -18.95 -22.75 -6.90
CA LEU A 128 -18.82 -23.37 -8.22
C LEU A 128 -18.31 -24.80 -8.09
#